data_AF-A0A3G6K1N8-F1
#
_entry.id   AF-A0A3G6K1N8-F1
#
_cell.length_a   1.000
_cell.length_b   1.000
_cell.length_c   1.000
_cell.angle_alpha   90.00
_cell.angle_beta   90.00
_cell.angle_gamma   90.00
#
_symmetry.space_group_name_H-M   'P 1'
#
loop_
_entity.id
_entity.type
_entity.pdbx_description
1 polymer ?
#
loop_
_entity_poly.entity_id
_entity_poly.type
_entity_poly.pdbx_seq_one_letter_code
_entity_poly.pdbx_strand_id
1 'polypeptide(L)'
;MEKVLKDGKLYSLIEFRDRIYEDLDLSKSDLTTLLCAMLIASIGLNMNTIPAIIGAMLISPLMTPILGVVFALAILDTKLLKKSFKILFIQVAVSLLASTLYFLLSPISYASTEIITRTSPTIWDVVIAFVGGLAGIIGARKKEANNIVPGVAIATALMPPVCTVGYSIATGNLEYMVGASYLFSINCSFIMITHILALM
;
A
#
# COMPACT_ATOMS: atom_id res chain seq x y z
N MET A 1 -26.79 -14.11 -1.21
CA MET A 1 -25.37 -14.35 -1.54
C MET A 1 -25.17 -15.54 -2.50
N GLU A 2 -25.98 -16.59 -2.43
CA GLU A 2 -25.81 -17.82 -3.23
C GLU A 2 -25.99 -17.67 -4.76
N LYS A 3 -26.77 -16.67 -5.22
CA LYS A 3 -26.98 -16.43 -6.67
C LYS A 3 -25.79 -15.76 -7.39
N VAL A 4 -24.85 -15.12 -6.68
CA VAL A 4 -23.69 -14.46 -7.30
C VAL A 4 -22.55 -15.45 -7.59
N LEU A 5 -22.47 -16.54 -6.83
CA LEU A 5 -21.44 -17.58 -6.99
C LEU A 5 -21.61 -18.42 -8.27
N LYS A 6 -22.81 -18.40 -8.90
CA LYS A 6 -23.11 -19.19 -10.11
C LYS A 6 -22.67 -18.56 -11.43
N ASP A 7 -22.23 -17.29 -11.43
CA ASP A 7 -22.01 -16.53 -12.67
C ASP A 7 -20.55 -16.56 -13.20
N GLY A 8 -19.65 -17.35 -12.58
CA GLY A 8 -18.26 -17.52 -13.04
C GLY A 8 -17.38 -16.25 -12.99
N LYS A 9 -17.90 -15.09 -12.58
CA LYS A 9 -17.25 -13.78 -12.59
C LYS A 9 -16.34 -13.49 -11.38
N LEU A 10 -16.49 -14.24 -10.29
CA LEU A 10 -15.66 -14.08 -9.09
C LEU A 10 -14.73 -15.29 -8.92
N TYR A 11 -13.51 -15.05 -8.42
CA TYR A 11 -12.63 -16.11 -7.97
C TYR A 11 -13.25 -16.87 -6.79
N SER A 12 -13.09 -18.19 -6.76
CA SER A 12 -13.29 -18.96 -5.53
C SER A 12 -12.22 -18.59 -4.49
N LEU A 13 -12.42 -18.91 -3.21
CA LEU A 13 -11.40 -18.63 -2.17
C LEU A 13 -10.06 -19.31 -2.48
N ILE A 14 -10.11 -20.52 -3.04
CA ILE A 14 -8.93 -21.32 -3.40
C ILE A 14 -8.24 -20.73 -4.64
N GLU A 15 -9.00 -20.42 -5.69
CA GLU A 15 -8.43 -19.79 -6.89
C GLU A 15 -7.81 -18.41 -6.57
N PHE A 16 -8.46 -17.63 -5.71
CA PHE A 16 -7.96 -16.32 -5.30
C PHE A 16 -6.67 -16.45 -4.46
N ARG A 17 -6.62 -17.45 -3.58
CA ARG A 17 -5.44 -17.80 -2.78
C ARG A 17 -4.24 -18.13 -3.66
N ASP A 18 -4.44 -18.99 -4.67
CA ASP A 18 -3.36 -19.44 -5.55
C ASP A 18 -2.86 -18.31 -6.45
N ARG A 19 -3.77 -17.50 -6.99
CA ARG A 19 -3.41 -16.28 -7.74
C ARG A 19 -2.52 -15.34 -6.92
N ILE A 20 -2.93 -15.00 -5.70
CA ILE A 20 -2.12 -14.16 -4.82
C ILE A 20 -0.77 -14.83 -4.55
N TYR A 21 -0.74 -16.14 -4.31
CA TYR A 21 0.50 -16.86 -4.03
C TYR A 21 1.50 -16.80 -5.20
N GLU A 22 1.00 -16.87 -6.44
CA GLU A 22 1.78 -16.71 -7.67
C GLU A 22 2.25 -15.26 -7.87
N ASP A 23 1.37 -14.28 -7.66
CA ASP A 23 1.69 -12.85 -7.79
C ASP A 23 2.74 -12.39 -6.74
N LEU A 24 2.94 -13.15 -5.66
CA LEU A 24 3.93 -12.88 -4.60
C LEU A 24 5.39 -13.21 -4.98
N ASP A 25 5.70 -13.59 -6.22
CA ASP A 25 7.10 -13.79 -6.60
C ASP A 25 7.75 -12.44 -6.96
N LEU A 26 8.50 -11.91 -6.00
CA LEU A 26 9.18 -10.61 -6.10
C LEU A 26 10.27 -10.66 -7.18
N SER A 27 10.00 -10.07 -8.34
CA SER A 27 10.96 -10.00 -9.44
C SER A 27 11.92 -8.81 -9.29
N LYS A 28 13.07 -8.87 -9.97
CA LYS A 28 13.99 -7.72 -10.07
C LYS A 28 13.32 -6.51 -10.73
N SER A 29 12.41 -6.77 -11.67
CA SER A 29 11.63 -5.73 -12.34
C SER A 29 10.71 -5.02 -11.36
N ASP A 30 10.06 -5.73 -10.45
CA ASP A 30 9.18 -5.12 -9.43
C ASP A 30 9.95 -4.21 -8.48
N LEU A 31 11.13 -4.65 -8.04
CA LEU A 31 12.00 -3.82 -7.21
C LEU A 31 12.46 -2.57 -7.96
N THR A 32 12.80 -2.67 -9.24
CA THR A 32 13.21 -1.53 -10.05
C THR A 32 12.06 -0.54 -10.23
N THR A 33 10.87 -1.06 -10.54
CA THR A 33 9.63 -0.26 -10.64
C THR A 33 9.28 0.41 -9.32
N LEU A 34 9.44 -0.30 -8.20
CA LEU A 34 9.27 0.26 -6.86
C LEU A 34 10.25 1.41 -6.62
N LEU A 35 11.54 1.25 -6.95
CA LEU A 35 12.52 2.34 -6.82
C LEU A 35 12.12 3.57 -7.65
N CYS A 36 11.70 3.38 -8.90
CA CYS A 36 11.20 4.46 -9.75
C CYS A 36 9.97 5.15 -9.14
N ALA A 37 8.99 4.38 -8.68
CA ALA A 37 7.79 4.89 -8.03
C ALA A 37 8.13 5.70 -6.77
N MET A 38 9.08 5.24 -5.96
CA MET A 38 9.50 5.94 -4.75
C MET A 38 10.21 7.27 -5.04
N LEU A 39 11.02 7.33 -6.09
CA LEU A 39 11.63 8.58 -6.53
C LEU A 39 10.58 9.58 -7.02
N ILE A 40 9.65 9.13 -7.88
CA ILE A 40 8.56 9.98 -8.38
C ILE A 40 7.69 10.48 -7.22
N ALA A 41 7.35 9.62 -6.27
CA ALA A 41 6.56 10.00 -5.11
C ALA A 41 7.30 10.99 -4.21
N SER A 42 8.59 10.79 -3.97
CA SER A 42 9.39 11.69 -3.12
C SER A 42 9.57 13.07 -3.78
N ILE A 43 9.79 13.11 -5.10
CA ILE A 43 9.78 14.35 -5.88
C ILE A 43 8.39 14.99 -5.83
N GLY A 44 7.33 14.20 -5.99
CA GLY A 44 5.95 14.66 -5.95
C GLY A 44 5.58 15.28 -4.61
N LEU A 45 5.99 14.64 -3.51
CA LEU A 45 5.86 15.17 -2.15
C LEU A 45 6.63 16.48 -2.00
N ASN A 46 7.92 16.52 -2.37
CA ASN A 46 8.72 17.76 -2.29
C ASN A 46 8.11 18.92 -3.08
N MET A 47 7.60 18.64 -4.28
CA MET A 47 7.04 19.64 -5.20
C MET A 47 5.55 19.91 -4.96
N ASN A 48 4.91 19.29 -3.97
CA ASN A 48 3.45 19.33 -3.76
C ASN A 48 2.62 19.00 -5.02
N THR A 49 3.06 18.03 -5.82
CA THR A 49 2.36 17.61 -7.05
C THR A 49 1.57 16.33 -6.84
N ILE A 50 0.32 16.48 -6.42
CA ILE A 50 -0.64 15.36 -6.23
C ILE A 50 -0.70 14.44 -7.47
N PRO A 51 -0.71 14.93 -8.73
CA PRO A 51 -0.72 14.04 -9.90
C PRO A 51 0.50 13.11 -9.98
N ALA A 52 1.69 13.59 -9.61
CA ALA A 52 2.90 12.77 -9.59
C ALA A 52 2.83 11.72 -8.47
N ILE A 53 2.32 12.12 -7.30
CA ILE A 53 2.10 11.23 -6.15
C ILE A 53 1.12 10.10 -6.54
N ILE A 54 0.00 10.43 -7.18
CA ILE A 54 -0.98 9.44 -7.65
C ILE A 54 -0.37 8.55 -8.73
N GLY A 55 0.32 9.12 -9.72
CA GLY A 55 0.98 8.34 -10.78
C GLY A 55 1.97 7.32 -10.21
N ALA A 56 2.71 7.70 -9.18
CA ALA A 56 3.62 6.81 -8.49
C ALA A 56 2.90 5.69 -7.74
N MET A 57 1.75 5.96 -7.10
CA MET A 57 0.92 4.94 -6.45
C MET A 57 0.41 3.89 -7.43
N LEU A 58 0.05 4.28 -8.66
CA LEU A 58 -0.50 3.37 -9.68
C LEU A 58 0.51 2.34 -10.17
N ILE A 59 1.79 2.73 -10.21
CA ILE A 59 2.86 1.90 -10.76
C ILE A 59 3.50 1.02 -9.67
N SER A 60 3.29 1.36 -8.40
CA SER A 60 3.92 0.68 -7.27
C SER A 60 3.38 -0.74 -7.04
N PRO A 61 4.24 -1.77 -6.97
CA PRO A 61 3.84 -3.16 -6.73
C PRO A 61 3.51 -3.47 -5.26
N LEU A 62 3.29 -2.45 -4.41
CA LEU A 62 2.97 -2.63 -2.98
C LEU A 62 1.63 -3.34 -2.74
N MET A 63 0.67 -3.21 -3.67
CA MET A 63 -0.67 -3.78 -3.51
C MET A 63 -0.65 -5.29 -3.23
N THR A 64 0.09 -6.06 -4.04
CA THR A 64 0.06 -7.53 -4.02
C THR A 64 0.45 -8.13 -2.65
N PRO A 65 1.59 -7.76 -2.03
CA PRO A 65 1.92 -8.28 -0.71
C PRO A 65 0.98 -7.82 0.39
N ILE A 66 0.41 -6.62 0.31
CA ILE A 66 -0.59 -6.15 1.28
C ILE A 66 -1.85 -7.01 1.19
N LEU A 67 -2.40 -7.18 -0.02
CA LEU A 67 -3.54 -8.06 -0.26
C LEU A 67 -3.26 -9.49 0.21
N GLY A 68 -2.03 -9.98 0.01
CA GLY A 68 -1.61 -11.30 0.47
C GLY A 68 -1.58 -11.45 1.99
N VAL A 69 -1.01 -10.50 2.73
CA VAL A 69 -1.00 -10.51 4.20
C VAL A 69 -2.44 -10.50 4.73
N VAL A 70 -3.24 -9.58 4.21
CA VAL A 70 -4.61 -9.37 4.65
C VAL A 70 -5.48 -10.60 4.36
N PHE A 71 -5.38 -11.14 3.14
CA PHE A 71 -6.13 -12.33 2.75
C PHE A 71 -5.68 -13.56 3.55
N ALA A 72 -4.38 -13.74 3.76
CA ALA A 72 -3.84 -14.82 4.58
C ALA A 72 -4.31 -14.76 6.04
N LEU A 73 -4.45 -13.57 6.62
CA LEU A 73 -5.03 -13.40 7.95
C LEU A 73 -6.51 -13.77 7.98
N ALA A 74 -7.28 -13.40 6.94
CA ALA A 74 -8.70 -13.71 6.86
C ALA A 74 -8.98 -15.22 6.74
N ILE A 75 -8.13 -15.97 6.02
CA ILE A 75 -8.26 -17.45 5.88
C ILE A 75 -7.38 -18.24 6.87
N LEU A 76 -6.65 -17.55 7.75
CA LEU A 76 -5.68 -18.13 8.70
C LEU A 76 -4.60 -19.02 8.03
N ASP A 77 -4.21 -18.73 6.78
CA ASP A 77 -3.14 -19.45 6.06
C ASP A 77 -1.77 -18.89 6.48
N THR A 78 -1.14 -19.56 7.44
CA THR A 78 0.18 -19.18 7.96
C THR A 78 1.31 -19.25 6.92
N LYS A 79 1.19 -20.08 5.86
CA LYS A 79 2.21 -20.16 4.80
C LYS A 79 2.14 -18.94 3.90
N LEU A 80 0.94 -18.58 3.46
CA LEU A 80 0.71 -17.37 2.67
C LEU A 80 1.09 -16.13 3.49
N LEU A 81 0.71 -16.08 4.77
CA LEU A 81 1.02 -14.97 5.66
C LEU A 81 2.53 -14.71 5.75
N LYS A 82 3.32 -15.77 6.00
CA LYS A 82 4.79 -15.64 6.09
C LYS A 82 5.40 -15.19 4.77
N LYS A 83 4.94 -15.71 3.63
CA LYS A 83 5.42 -15.32 2.29
C LYS A 83 5.12 -13.83 2.04
N SER A 84 3.85 -13.44 2.14
CA SER A 84 3.40 -12.07 1.89
C SER A 84 4.03 -11.06 2.85
N PHE A 85 4.13 -11.40 4.14
CA PHE A 85 4.73 -10.51 5.13
C PHE A 85 6.22 -10.28 4.86
N LYS A 86 6.96 -11.33 4.48
CA LYS A 86 8.38 -11.21 4.13
C LYS A 86 8.58 -10.27 2.93
N ILE A 87 7.74 -10.41 1.91
CA ILE A 87 7.79 -9.58 0.69
C ILE A 87 7.40 -8.14 1.00
N LEU A 88 6.32 -7.94 1.78
CA LEU A 88 5.89 -6.62 2.24
C LEU A 88 7.02 -5.92 2.99
N PHE A 89 7.66 -6.62 3.92
CA PHE A 89 8.77 -6.09 4.71
C PHE A 89 9.94 -5.68 3.82
N ILE A 90 10.32 -6.50 2.83
CA ILE A 90 11.37 -6.17 1.86
C ILE A 90 11.00 -4.93 1.06
N GLN A 91 9.77 -4.83 0.53
CA GLN A 91 9.34 -3.69 -0.25
C GLN A 91 9.29 -2.41 0.60
N VAL A 92 8.72 -2.46 1.81
CA VAL A 92 8.69 -1.31 2.73
C VAL A 92 10.12 -0.87 3.09
N ALA A 93 11.03 -1.81 3.36
CA ALA A 93 12.42 -1.48 3.66
C ALA A 93 13.13 -0.82 2.46
N VAL A 94 12.97 -1.37 1.26
CA VAL A 94 13.54 -0.80 0.02
C VAL A 94 12.95 0.59 -0.25
N SER A 95 11.64 0.76 -0.08
CA SER A 95 10.96 2.05 -0.20
C SER A 95 11.49 3.06 0.80
N LEU A 96 11.63 2.67 2.07
CA LEU A 96 12.15 3.54 3.10
C LEU A 96 13.59 3.96 2.80
N LEU A 97 14.45 3.03 2.39
CA LEU A 97 15.83 3.32 2.00
C LEU A 97 15.89 4.25 0.78
N ALA A 98 15.09 4.00 -0.25
CA ALA A 98 15.08 4.79 -1.48
C ALA A 98 14.62 6.24 -1.23
N SER A 99 13.52 6.40 -0.48
CA SER A 99 13.01 7.73 -0.11
C SER A 99 13.97 8.46 0.81
N THR A 100 14.51 7.80 1.85
CA THR A 100 15.50 8.39 2.76
C THR A 100 16.74 8.85 2.00
N LEU A 101 17.29 8.03 1.10
CA LEU A 101 18.46 8.38 0.30
C LEU A 101 18.16 9.57 -0.62
N TYR A 102 16.99 9.59 -1.24
CA TYR A 102 16.55 10.72 -2.06
C TYR A 102 16.49 12.02 -1.25
N PHE A 103 15.84 12.02 -0.08
CA PHE A 103 15.71 13.22 0.75
C PHE A 103 17.03 13.65 1.39
N LEU A 104 17.95 12.72 1.65
CA LEU A 104 19.29 13.02 2.16
C LEU A 104 20.17 13.69 1.09
N LEU A 105 20.07 13.24 -0.16
CA LEU A 105 20.81 13.81 -1.29
C LEU A 105 20.15 15.09 -1.84
N SER A 106 18.86 15.27 -1.60
CA SER A 106 18.11 16.42 -2.08
C SER A 106 18.52 17.69 -1.33
N PRO A 107 18.82 18.80 -2.02
CA PRO A 107 19.08 20.10 -1.38
C PRO A 107 17.81 20.74 -0.80
N ILE A 108 16.64 20.12 -1.01
CA ILE A 108 15.33 20.61 -0.59
C ILE A 108 15.02 20.04 0.80
N SER A 109 15.21 20.86 1.82
CA SER A 109 15.01 20.47 3.22
C SER A 109 13.64 20.87 3.79
N TYR A 110 12.89 21.77 3.12
CA TYR A 110 11.61 22.22 3.64
C TYR A 110 10.53 21.14 3.54
N ALA A 111 9.71 21.03 4.60
CA ALA A 111 8.57 20.13 4.61
C ALA A 111 7.44 20.74 3.77
N SER A 112 7.05 20.03 2.72
CA SER A 112 5.94 20.43 1.86
C SER A 112 4.59 20.20 2.56
N THR A 113 3.53 20.85 2.08
CA THR A 113 2.18 20.68 2.64
C THR A 113 1.69 19.23 2.52
N GLU A 114 2.05 18.54 1.43
CA GLU A 114 1.74 17.11 1.25
C GLU A 114 2.48 16.21 2.25
N ILE A 115 3.66 16.60 2.74
CA ILE A 115 4.38 15.87 3.80
C ILE A 115 3.68 16.13 5.15
N ILE A 116 3.41 17.39 5.47
CA ILE A 116 2.82 17.81 6.76
C ILE A 116 1.41 17.24 6.95
N THR A 117 0.58 17.24 5.90
CA THR A 117 -0.78 16.67 5.97
C THR A 117 -0.79 15.18 6.27
N ARG A 118 0.31 14.46 6.02
CA ARG A 118 0.45 13.02 6.28
C ARG A 118 1.05 12.70 7.65
N THR A 119 1.42 13.72 8.44
CA THR A 119 1.88 13.55 9.83
C THR A 119 0.78 13.82 10.85
N SER A 120 -0.35 14.39 10.41
CA SER A 120 -1.51 14.70 11.25
C SER A 120 -2.71 13.84 10.84
N PRO A 121 -2.72 12.54 11.21
CA PRO A 121 -3.82 11.64 10.87
C PRO A 121 -5.14 12.12 11.46
N THR A 122 -6.19 11.98 10.68
CA THR A 122 -7.55 12.40 10.99
C THR A 122 -8.51 11.22 10.96
N ILE A 123 -9.73 11.44 11.46
CA ILE A 123 -10.81 10.44 11.33
C ILE A 123 -11.14 10.15 9.86
N TRP A 124 -10.88 11.08 8.94
CA TRP A 124 -11.14 10.89 7.52
C TRP A 124 -10.19 9.87 6.89
N ASP A 125 -8.94 9.81 7.34
CA ASP A 125 -7.98 8.80 6.87
C ASP A 125 -8.47 7.37 7.21
N VAL A 126 -9.05 7.20 8.40
CA VAL A 126 -9.67 5.94 8.83
C VAL A 126 -10.82 5.54 7.91
N VAL A 127 -11.71 6.49 7.61
CA VAL A 127 -12.86 6.25 6.71
C VAL A 127 -12.38 5.90 5.31
N ILE A 128 -11.37 6.60 4.79
CA ILE A 128 -10.76 6.33 3.49
C ILE A 128 -10.12 4.94 3.48
N ALA A 129 -9.38 4.56 4.52
CA ALA A 129 -8.77 3.23 4.62
C ALA A 129 -9.83 2.12 4.69
N PHE A 130 -10.93 2.34 5.40
CA PHE A 130 -12.05 1.41 5.47
C PHE A 130 -12.75 1.25 4.11
N VAL A 131 -13.17 2.35 3.48
CA VAL A 131 -13.84 2.29 2.16
C VAL A 131 -12.89 1.77 1.08
N GLY A 132 -11.63 2.18 1.12
CA GLY A 132 -10.57 1.70 0.24
C GLY A 132 -10.30 0.20 0.40
N GLY A 133 -10.32 -0.30 1.64
CA GLY A 133 -10.24 -1.73 1.94
C GLY A 133 -11.43 -2.51 1.38
N LEU A 134 -12.66 -1.98 1.49
CA LEU A 134 -13.87 -2.61 0.92
C LEU A 134 -13.80 -2.65 -0.60
N ALA A 135 -13.45 -1.53 -1.23
CA ALA A 135 -13.23 -1.47 -2.67
C ALA A 135 -12.10 -2.42 -3.10
N GLY A 136 -11.06 -2.52 -2.28
CA GLY A 136 -9.93 -3.42 -2.39
C GLY A 136 -10.36 -4.87 -2.54
N ILE A 137 -11.04 -5.43 -1.54
CA ILE A 137 -11.48 -6.84 -1.56
C ILE A 137 -12.52 -7.12 -2.64
N ILE A 138 -13.49 -6.22 -2.83
CA ILE A 138 -14.56 -6.39 -3.83
C ILE A 138 -13.96 -6.44 -5.23
N GLY A 139 -13.05 -5.53 -5.56
CA GLY A 139 -12.38 -5.53 -6.85
C GLY A 139 -11.41 -6.70 -6.97
N ALA A 140 -10.59 -6.98 -5.96
CA ALA A 140 -9.60 -8.07 -6.02
C ALA A 140 -10.24 -9.44 -6.34
N ARG A 141 -11.49 -9.67 -5.90
CA ARG A 141 -12.24 -10.91 -6.16
C ARG A 141 -12.86 -11.03 -7.55
N LYS A 142 -12.94 -9.95 -8.33
CA LYS A 142 -13.45 -10.00 -9.71
C LYS A 142 -12.40 -10.59 -10.66
N LYS A 143 -12.85 -11.43 -11.61
CA LYS A 143 -12.03 -11.96 -12.72
C LYS A 143 -11.89 -10.97 -13.89
N GLU A 144 -12.40 -9.75 -13.76
CA GLU A 144 -12.37 -8.73 -14.81
C GLU A 144 -10.97 -8.10 -14.96
N ALA A 145 -10.58 -7.78 -16.19
CA ALA A 145 -9.24 -7.30 -16.53
C ALA A 145 -8.89 -5.91 -15.96
N ASN A 146 -9.86 -5.15 -15.44
CA ASN A 146 -9.65 -3.76 -14.98
C ASN A 146 -9.50 -3.64 -13.46
N ASN A 147 -8.68 -4.52 -12.87
CA ASN A 147 -8.50 -4.63 -11.41
C ASN A 147 -7.52 -3.61 -10.80
N ILE A 148 -7.32 -2.47 -11.47
CA ILE A 148 -6.39 -1.42 -11.05
C ILE A 148 -6.94 -0.65 -9.84
N VAL A 149 -8.27 -0.48 -9.76
CA VAL A 149 -8.96 0.35 -8.75
C VAL A 149 -8.66 -0.05 -7.29
N PRO A 150 -8.71 -1.35 -6.90
CA PRO A 150 -8.22 -1.84 -5.60
C PRO A 150 -6.79 -1.41 -5.27
N GLY A 151 -5.91 -1.49 -6.26
CA GLY A 151 -4.49 -1.18 -6.09
C GLY A 151 -4.25 0.28 -5.81
N VAL A 152 -4.97 1.16 -6.49
CA VAL A 152 -4.91 2.60 -6.24
C VAL A 152 -5.30 2.90 -4.81
N ALA A 153 -6.43 2.40 -4.33
CA ALA A 153 -6.93 2.72 -3.00
C ALA A 153 -5.96 2.30 -1.88
N ILE A 154 -5.41 1.09 -1.98
CA ILE A 154 -4.46 0.56 -1.00
C ILE A 154 -3.12 1.29 -1.09
N ALA A 155 -2.60 1.52 -2.31
CA ALA A 155 -1.36 2.24 -2.53
C ALA A 155 -1.46 3.71 -2.06
N THR A 156 -2.61 4.35 -2.27
CA THR A 156 -2.85 5.73 -1.83
C THR A 156 -2.78 5.87 -0.31
N ALA A 157 -3.30 4.88 0.42
CA ALA A 157 -3.28 4.90 1.87
C ALA A 157 -1.89 4.62 2.48
N LEU A 158 -0.99 3.94 1.76
CA LEU A 158 0.23 3.38 2.37
C LEU A 158 1.52 3.95 1.80
N MET A 159 1.56 4.27 0.50
CA MET A 159 2.79 4.71 -0.14
C MET A 159 3.26 6.12 0.30
N PRO A 160 2.41 7.16 0.36
CA PRO A 160 2.84 8.47 0.88
C PRO A 160 3.29 8.43 2.32
N PRO A 161 2.58 7.79 3.27
CA PRO A 161 3.07 7.67 4.65
C PRO A 161 4.46 7.06 4.72
N VAL A 162 4.76 5.99 3.97
CA VAL A 162 6.11 5.39 3.94
C VAL A 162 7.16 6.38 3.43
N CYS A 163 6.85 7.15 2.38
CA CYS A 163 7.76 8.19 1.87
C CYS A 163 7.97 9.31 2.90
N THR A 164 6.92 9.74 3.60
CA THR A 164 6.97 10.74 4.66
C THR A 164 7.81 10.26 5.85
N VAL A 165 7.73 8.97 6.21
CA VAL A 165 8.63 8.37 7.20
C VAL A 165 10.09 8.44 6.71
N GLY A 166 10.34 8.11 5.43
CA GLY A 166 11.68 8.25 4.83
C GLY A 166 12.23 9.68 4.86
N TYR A 167 11.38 10.68 4.56
CA TYR A 167 11.71 12.09 4.73
C TYR A 167 12.07 12.43 6.19
N SER A 168 11.28 11.92 7.13
CA SER A 168 11.47 12.18 8.56
C SER A 168 12.77 11.58 9.09
N ILE A 169 13.16 10.41 8.60
CA ILE A 169 14.46 9.79 8.90
C ILE A 169 15.59 10.62 8.31
N ALA A 170 15.48 11.07 7.06
CA ALA A 170 16.51 11.87 6.41
C ALA A 170 16.71 13.25 7.08
N THR A 171 15.63 13.86 7.56
CA THR A 171 15.65 15.18 8.23
C THR A 171 15.85 15.11 9.75
N GLY A 172 15.79 13.91 10.34
CA GLY A 172 15.84 13.71 11.79
C GLY A 172 14.62 14.23 12.55
N ASN A 173 13.50 14.49 11.86
CA ASN A 173 12.28 15.02 12.47
C ASN A 173 11.44 13.89 13.09
N LEU A 174 11.56 13.71 14.41
CA LEU A 174 10.88 12.64 15.13
C LEU A 174 9.35 12.82 15.15
N GLU A 175 8.86 14.05 15.17
CA GLU A 175 7.42 14.36 15.18
C GLU A 175 6.76 13.86 13.91
N TYR A 176 7.36 14.15 12.75
CA TYR A 176 6.87 13.68 11.46
C TYR A 176 6.98 12.17 11.31
N MET A 177 8.05 11.58 11.86
CA MET A 177 8.24 10.14 11.84
C MET A 177 7.13 9.41 12.59
N VAL A 178 6.78 9.88 13.79
CA VAL A 178 5.72 9.30 14.62
C VAL A 178 4.36 9.49 13.95
N GLY A 179 4.06 10.70 13.48
CA GLY A 179 2.78 11.01 12.83
C GLY A 179 2.52 10.17 11.58
N ALA A 180 3.51 10.09 10.68
CA ALA A 180 3.38 9.32 9.44
C ALA A 180 3.39 7.81 9.68
N SER A 181 4.18 7.32 10.64
CA SER A 181 4.15 5.91 11.04
C SER A 181 2.80 5.53 11.64
N TYR A 182 2.21 6.41 12.44
CA TYR A 182 0.88 6.20 13.02
C TYR A 182 -0.21 6.16 11.95
N LEU A 183 -0.20 7.08 10.98
CA LEU A 183 -1.09 7.06 9.82
C LEU A 183 -0.95 5.75 9.02
N PHE A 184 0.30 5.32 8.76
CA PHE A 184 0.57 4.05 8.09
C PHE A 184 0.00 2.85 8.85
N SER A 185 0.22 2.78 10.17
CA SER A 185 -0.29 1.70 11.03
C SER A 185 -1.82 1.66 11.05
N ILE A 186 -2.48 2.80 11.21
CA ILE A 186 -3.96 2.89 11.18
C ILE A 186 -4.49 2.38 9.84
N ASN A 187 -3.95 2.87 8.73
CA ASN A 187 -4.41 2.48 7.40
C ASN A 187 -4.27 0.97 7.19
N CYS A 188 -3.15 0.40 7.61
CA CYS A 188 -2.92 -1.04 7.55
C CYS A 188 -3.93 -1.82 8.40
N SER A 189 -4.19 -1.40 9.64
CA SER A 189 -5.18 -2.03 10.54
C SER A 189 -6.60 -1.98 9.99
N PHE A 190 -7.05 -0.83 9.47
CA PHE A 190 -8.41 -0.70 8.95
C PHE A 190 -8.61 -1.46 7.64
N ILE A 191 -7.62 -1.49 6.75
CA ILE A 191 -7.66 -2.33 5.55
C ILE A 191 -7.77 -3.82 5.95
N MET A 192 -7.00 -4.26 6.95
CA MET A 192 -7.08 -5.63 7.48
C MET A 192 -8.46 -5.98 8.03
N ILE A 193 -8.99 -5.16 8.94
CA ILE A 193 -10.30 -5.38 9.58
C ILE A 193 -11.39 -5.48 8.51
N THR A 194 -11.36 -4.56 7.55
CA THR A 194 -12.35 -4.47 6.48
C THR A 194 -12.38 -5.73 5.61
N HIS A 195 -11.22 -6.24 5.22
CA HIS A 195 -11.12 -7.45 4.43
C HIS A 195 -11.62 -8.68 5.18
N ILE A 196 -11.30 -8.80 6.47
CA ILE A 196 -11.80 -9.89 7.32
C ILE A 196 -13.33 -9.83 7.36
N LEU A 197 -13.90 -8.65 7.64
CA LEU A 197 -15.36 -8.45 7.66
C LEU A 197 -16.03 -8.76 6.32
N ALA A 198 -15.37 -8.47 5.19
CA ALA A 198 -15.94 -8.73 3.87
C ALA A 198 -15.86 -10.20 3.44
N LEU A 199 -15.00 -11.00 4.08
CA LEU A 199 -14.78 -12.42 3.79
C LEU A 199 -15.57 -13.37 4.71
N MET A 200 -16.03 -12.89 5.87
CA MET A 200 -16.96 -13.57 6.77
C MET A 200 -18.41 -13.51 6.24
#